data_AF-B8G656-F1
#
_entry.id   AF-B8G656-F1
#
_cell.length_a   1.000
_cell.length_b   1.000
_cell.length_c   1.000
_cell.angle_alpha   90.00
_cell.angle_beta   90.00
_cell.angle_gamma   90.00
#
_symmetry.space_group_name_H-M   'P 1'
#
loop_
_entity.id
_entity.type
_entity.pdbx_description
1 polymer ?
#
loop_
_entity_poly.entity_id
_entity_poly.type
_entity_poly.pdbx_seq_one_letter_code
_entity_poly.pdbx_strand_id
1 'polypeptide(L)'
;MTPAEQRLREQLEEQLRLNEWLYEQLERQRAMNAELRRAVADLARAFQESLAAAVAAGEAGDIDAIRRLTRANQQHWQHYLQQIVAAAQRGSSADNR
;
A
#
# COMPACT_ATOMS: atom_id res chain seq x y z
N MET A 1 -44.67 10.63 22.28
CA MET A 1 -43.48 9.77 22.18
C MET A 1 -43.09 9.38 23.59
N THR A 2 -42.94 8.09 23.87
CA THR A 2 -42.58 7.60 25.19
C THR A 2 -41.06 7.70 25.43
N PRO A 3 -40.58 7.77 26.68
CA PRO A 3 -39.14 7.75 26.98
C PRO A 3 -38.42 6.50 26.42
N ALA A 4 -39.13 5.39 26.23
CA ALA A 4 -38.59 4.19 25.60
C ALA A 4 -38.40 4.37 24.09
N GLU A 5 -39.39 4.94 23.39
CA GLU A 5 -39.30 5.27 21.95
C GLU A 5 -38.18 6.27 21.66
N GLN A 6 -38.00 7.25 22.56
CA GLN A 6 -36.97 8.28 22.42
C GLN A 6 -35.56 7.70 22.55
N ARG A 7 -35.32 6.85 23.55
CA ARG A 7 -34.04 6.12 23.70
C ARG A 7 -33.76 5.18 22.53
N LEU A 8 -34.79 4.50 22.02
CA LEU A 8 -34.64 3.60 20.88
C LEU A 8 -34.24 4.38 19.61
N ARG A 9 -34.85 5.55 19.40
CA ARG A 9 -34.52 6.44 18.30
C ARG A 9 -33.10 6.99 18.40
N GLU A 10 -32.70 7.46 19.58
CA GLU A 10 -31.33 7.93 19.83
C GLU A 10 -30.30 6.82 19.59
N GLN A 11 -30.57 5.59 20.03
CA GLN A 11 -29.72 4.44 19.74
C GLN A 11 -29.66 4.13 18.25
N LEU A 12 -30.79 4.21 17.53
CA LEU A 12 -30.80 3.98 16.08
C LEU A 12 -29.99 5.04 15.33
N GLU A 13 -30.15 6.32 15.69
CA GLU A 13 -29.38 7.43 15.10
C GLU A 13 -27.88 7.26 15.37
N GLU A 14 -27.50 6.81 16.57
CA GLU A 14 -26.11 6.50 16.89
C GLU A 14 -25.57 5.33 16.07
N GLN A 15 -26.34 4.24 15.95
CA GLN A 15 -25.94 3.08 15.15
C GLN A 15 -25.77 3.44 13.68
N LEU A 16 -26.63 4.29 13.12
CA LEU A 16 -26.51 4.77 11.74
C LEU A 16 -25.23 5.58 11.54
N ARG A 17 -24.89 6.48 12.46
CA ARG A 17 -23.64 7.26 12.43
C ARG A 17 -22.41 6.36 12.51
N LEU A 18 -22.43 5.37 13.41
CA LEU A 18 -21.36 4.38 13.54
C LEU A 18 -21.20 3.55 12.26
N ASN A 19 -22.32 3.14 11.65
CA ASN A 19 -22.29 2.36 10.41
C ASN A 19 -21.69 3.17 9.26
N GLU A 20 -22.10 4.42 9.11
CA GLU A 20 -21.57 5.32 8.09
C GLU A 20 -20.07 5.55 8.27
N TRP A 21 -19.62 5.82 9.49
CA TRP A 21 -18.20 5.94 9.79
C TRP A 21 -17.42 4.66 9.47
N LEU A 22 -17.94 3.48 9.84
CA LEU A 22 -17.30 2.19 9.54
C LEU A 22 -17.20 1.93 8.03
N TYR A 23 -18.24 2.28 7.26
CA TYR A 23 -18.18 2.19 5.80
C TYR A 23 -17.11 3.08 5.21
N GLU A 24 -17.00 4.33 5.69
CA GLU A 24 -15.94 5.22 5.24
C GLU A 24 -14.54 4.66 5.56
N GLN A 25 -14.35 4.12 6.78
CA GLN A 25 -13.08 3.49 7.15
C GLN A 25 -12.75 2.29 6.25
N LEU A 26 -13.76 1.46 5.93
CA LEU A 26 -13.59 0.34 5.03
C LEU A 26 -13.15 0.78 3.63
N GLU A 27 -13.77 1.83 3.08
CA GLU A 27 -13.37 2.35 1.76
C GLU A 27 -11.98 2.98 1.79
N ARG A 28 -11.62 3.70 2.86
CA ARG A 28 -10.24 4.18 3.06
C ARG A 28 -9.24 3.03 3.08
N GLN A 29 -9.55 1.95 3.79
CA GLN A 29 -8.69 0.76 3.87
C GLN A 29 -8.57 0.06 2.50
N ARG A 30 -9.66 -0.02 1.73
CA ARG A 30 -9.67 -0.59 0.36
C ARG A 30 -8.77 0.22 -0.57
N ALA A 31 -8.87 1.54 -0.54
CA ALA A 31 -8.02 2.43 -1.32
C ALA A 31 -6.53 2.23 -1.00
N MET A 32 -6.18 2.20 0.30
CA MET A 32 -4.81 1.94 0.73
C MET A 32 -4.30 0.57 0.24
N ASN A 33 -5.12 -0.48 0.37
CA ASN A 33 -4.75 -1.81 -0.11
C ASN A 33 -4.49 -1.83 -1.62
N ALA A 34 -5.26 -1.07 -2.41
CA ALA A 34 -5.04 -0.95 -3.84
C ALA A 34 -3.70 -0.25 -4.14
N GLU A 35 -3.38 0.85 -3.43
CA GLU A 35 -2.08 1.53 -3.57
C GLU A 35 -0.90 0.61 -3.23
N LEU A 36 -0.98 -0.12 -2.11
CA LEU A 36 0.07 -1.05 -1.69
C LEU A 36 0.29 -2.16 -2.71
N ARG A 37 -0.80 -2.78 -3.21
CA ARG A 37 -0.72 -3.80 -4.26
C ARG A 37 -0.07 -3.26 -5.53
N ARG A 38 -0.39 -2.03 -5.91
CA ARG A 38 0.23 -1.36 -7.07
C ARG A 38 1.73 -1.14 -6.84
N ALA A 39 2.12 -0.56 -5.71
CA ALA A 39 3.53 -0.31 -5.39
C ALA A 39 4.36 -1.61 -5.39
N VAL A 40 3.80 -2.70 -4.84
CA VAL A 40 4.44 -4.02 -4.86
C VAL A 40 4.53 -4.60 -6.27
N ALA A 41 3.50 -4.44 -7.10
CA ALA A 41 3.53 -4.89 -8.49
C ALA A 41 4.59 -4.15 -9.32
N ASP A 42 4.70 -2.83 -9.13
CA ASP A 42 5.71 -1.99 -9.81
C ASP A 42 7.13 -2.41 -9.38
N LEU A 43 7.33 -2.69 -8.09
CA LEU A 43 8.58 -3.25 -7.56
C LEU A 43 8.92 -4.60 -8.19
N ALA A 44 7.95 -5.52 -8.26
CA ALA A 44 8.16 -6.84 -8.84
C ALA A 44 8.53 -6.76 -10.31
N ARG A 45 7.89 -5.87 -11.08
CA ARG A 45 8.22 -5.63 -12.50
C ARG A 45 9.64 -5.12 -12.65
N ALA A 46 10.03 -4.06 -11.93
CA ALA A 46 11.37 -3.50 -12.02
C ALA A 46 12.45 -4.52 -11.63
N PHE A 47 12.18 -5.36 -10.64
CA PHE A 47 13.08 -6.44 -10.25
C PHE A 47 13.24 -7.50 -11.35
N GLN A 48 12.13 -7.93 -11.96
CA GLN A 48 12.16 -8.90 -13.07
C GLN A 48 12.90 -8.37 -14.29
N GLU A 49 12.67 -7.11 -14.66
CA GLU A 49 13.37 -6.45 -15.78
C GLU A 49 14.88 -6.39 -15.53
N SER A 50 15.27 -6.03 -14.31
CA SER A 50 16.69 -5.97 -13.94
C SER A 50 17.35 -7.35 -13.87
N LEU A 51 16.61 -8.37 -13.40
CA LEU A 51 17.07 -9.76 -13.42
C LEU A 51 17.33 -10.22 -14.86
N ALA A 52 16.38 -9.96 -15.78
CA ALA A 52 16.54 -10.31 -17.19
C ALA A 52 17.77 -9.64 -17.82
N ALA A 53 17.99 -8.35 -17.52
CA ALA A 53 19.18 -7.62 -17.98
C ALA A 53 20.48 -8.20 -17.40
N ALA A 54 20.48 -8.62 -16.13
CA ALA A 54 21.64 -9.23 -15.49
C ALA A 54 21.97 -10.62 -16.07
N VAL A 55 20.94 -11.41 -16.39
CA VAL A 55 21.10 -12.71 -17.07
C VAL A 55 21.73 -12.51 -18.44
N ALA A 56 21.19 -11.60 -19.26
CA ALA A 56 21.75 -11.30 -20.57
C ALA A 56 23.21 -10.81 -20.50
N ALA A 57 23.54 -9.97 -19.51
CA ALA A 57 24.93 -9.54 -19.28
C ALA A 57 25.84 -10.71 -18.86
N GLY A 58 25.33 -11.63 -18.04
CA GLY A 58 26.03 -12.86 -17.67
C GLY A 58 26.31 -13.78 -18.86
N GLU A 59 25.32 -13.97 -19.73
CA GLU A 59 25.48 -14.74 -20.98
C GLU A 59 26.49 -14.09 -21.93
N ALA A 60 26.56 -12.77 -21.96
CA ALA A 60 27.55 -12.01 -22.73
C ALA A 60 28.94 -11.95 -22.06
N GLY A 61 29.09 -12.41 -20.82
CA GLY A 61 30.33 -12.32 -20.05
C GLY A 61 30.68 -10.90 -19.54
N ASP A 62 29.74 -9.95 -19.59
CA ASP A 62 29.95 -8.56 -19.13
C ASP A 62 29.71 -8.46 -17.61
N ILE A 63 30.74 -8.81 -16.84
CA ILE A 63 30.73 -8.75 -15.38
C ILE A 63 30.56 -7.32 -14.86
N ASP A 64 31.03 -6.31 -15.59
CA ASP A 64 30.90 -4.92 -15.15
C ASP A 64 29.47 -4.41 -15.32
N ALA A 65 28.75 -4.85 -16.37
CA ALA A 65 27.31 -4.63 -16.48
C ALA A 65 26.55 -5.27 -15.32
N ILE A 66 26.85 -6.52 -14.95
CA ILE A 66 26.23 -7.20 -13.80
C ILE A 66 26.45 -6.41 -12.50
N ARG A 67 27.67 -5.90 -12.27
CA ARG A 67 27.99 -5.07 -11.10
C ARG A 67 27.22 -3.76 -11.10
N ARG A 68 27.11 -3.08 -12.25
CA ARG A 68 26.32 -1.85 -12.37
C ARG A 68 24.84 -2.10 -12.07
N LEU A 69 24.26 -3.15 -12.66
CA LEU A 69 22.86 -3.55 -12.44
C LEU A 69 22.59 -3.91 -10.98
N THR A 70 23.48 -4.66 -10.34
CA THR A 70 23.36 -5.01 -8.92
C THR A 70 23.34 -3.78 -8.02
N ARG A 71 24.23 -2.80 -8.27
CA ARG A 71 24.26 -1.55 -7.51
C ARG A 71 23.02 -0.69 -7.74
N ALA A 72 22.56 -0.59 -8.98
CA ALA A 72 21.33 0.12 -9.32
C ALA A 72 20.11 -0.52 -8.61
N ASN A 73 20.03 -1.86 -8.60
CA ASN A 73 18.98 -2.57 -7.87
C ASN A 73 19.01 -2.29 -6.38
N GLN A 74 20.19 -2.24 -5.77
CA GLN A 74 20.33 -1.91 -4.36
C GLN A 74 19.77 -0.51 -4.04
N GLN A 75 20.06 0.49 -4.90
CA GLN A 75 19.52 1.85 -4.74
C GLN A 75 18.01 1.90 -4.96
N HIS A 76 17.52 1.24 -6.01
CA HIS A 76 16.09 1.19 -6.30
C HIS A 76 15.30 0.49 -5.19
N TRP A 77 15.85 -0.58 -4.60
CA TRP A 77 15.21 -1.30 -3.49
C TRP A 77 14.90 -0.39 -2.31
N GLN A 78 15.85 0.48 -1.95
CA GLN A 78 15.67 1.43 -0.87
C GLN A 78 14.56 2.45 -1.17
N HIS A 79 14.47 2.90 -2.42
CA HIS A 79 13.41 3.79 -2.88
C HIS A 79 12.03 3.12 -2.85
N TYR A 80 11.91 1.89 -3.36
CA TYR A 80 10.65 1.15 -3.35
C TYR A 80 10.17 0.83 -1.94
N LEU A 81 11.08 0.49 -1.02
CA LEU A 81 10.75 0.28 0.39
C LEU A 81 10.17 1.56 1.01
N GLN A 82 10.76 2.72 0.72
CA GLN A 82 10.24 4.01 1.19
C GLN A 82 8.83 4.30 0.68
N GLN A 83 8.53 3.99 -0.59
CA GLN A 83 7.19 4.16 -1.14
C GLN A 83 6.15 3.28 -0.44
N ILE A 84 6.48 2.02 -0.16
CA ILE A 84 5.61 1.07 0.55
C ILE A 84 5.36 1.55 1.99
N VAL A 85 6.43 1.95 2.70
CA VAL A 85 6.31 2.48 4.08
C VAL A 85 5.48 3.75 4.10
N ALA A 86 5.69 4.68 3.16
CA ALA A 86 4.90 5.91 3.07
C ALA A 86 3.42 5.62 2.78
N ALA A 87 3.11 4.67 1.91
CA ALA A 87 1.74 4.23 1.65
C ALA A 87 1.07 3.62 2.89
N ALA A 88 1.81 2.80 3.65
CA ALA A 88 1.30 2.21 4.90
C ALA A 88 1.09 3.26 6.01
N GLN A 89 1.98 4.24 6.15
CA GLN A 89 1.88 5.30 7.16
C GLN A 89 0.71 6.26 6.91
N ARG A 90 0.38 6.53 5.65
CA ARG A 90 -0.80 7.34 5.29
C ARG A 90 -2.10 6.70 5.78
N GLY A 91 -2.22 5.37 5.72
CA GLY A 91 -3.39 4.67 6.26
C GLY A 91 -3.47 4.67 7.78
N SER A 92 -2.34 4.51 8.48
CA SER A 92 -2.32 4.50 9.95
C SER A 92 -2.60 5.87 10.58
N SER A 93 -2.26 6.97 9.89
CA SER A 93 -2.46 8.33 10.40
C SER A 93 -3.89 8.84 10.27
N ALA A 94 -4.69 8.23 9.38
CA ALA A 94 -6.11 8.54 9.19
C ALA A 94 -7.02 7.80 10.19
N ASP A 95 -6.51 6.76 10.85
CA ASP A 95 -7.23 5.94 11.85
C ASP A 95 -7.15 6.54 13.28
N ASN A 96 -6.27 7.53 13.47
CA ASN A 96 -5.93 8.12 14.78
C ASN A 96 -6.40 9.59 14.95
N ARG A 97 -7.24 10.09 14.04
CA ARG A 97 -7.93 11.39 14.13
C ARG A 97 -9.42 11.18 14.02
#